data_AF-A0A7D7V975-F1
#
_entry.id   AF-A0A7D7V975-F1
#
_cell.length_a   1.000
_cell.length_b   1.000
_cell.length_c   1.000
_cell.angle_alpha   90.00
_cell.angle_beta   90.00
_cell.angle_gamma   90.00
#
_symmetry.space_group_name_H-M   'P 1'
#
loop_
_entity.id
_entity.type
_entity.pdbx_description
1 polymer ?
#
loop_
_entity_poly.entity_id
_entity_poly.type
_entity_poly.pdbx_seq_one_letter_code
_entity_poly.pdbx_strand_id
1 'polypeptide(L)'
;MTDNKTDAKIRLIILFEYCKRSFGKSDNPEMHFYVIPELHDTDNKIIKINAIHLMDENLVRGGVDDDGTQTFPWIRKITHAGMELVERLINESELSMPELHDELKYKAETKDRILGFIGYCLKTDDFPTKVLGIAKNIMPF
;
A
#
# COMPACT_ATOMS: atom_id res chain seq x y z
N MET A 1 -5.61 -16.14 12.87
CA MET A 1 -5.61 -16.07 11.40
C MET A 1 -6.33 -14.80 11.02
N THR A 2 -5.61 -13.80 10.54
CA THR A 2 -6.22 -12.63 9.90
C THR A 2 -6.87 -13.07 8.58
N ASP A 3 -7.99 -12.46 8.22
CA ASP A 3 -8.57 -12.66 6.88
C ASP A 3 -7.57 -12.11 5.85
N ASN A 4 -7.25 -12.91 4.83
CA ASN A 4 -6.45 -12.49 3.67
C ASN A 4 -6.91 -11.13 3.09
N LYS A 5 -8.18 -10.72 3.26
CA LYS A 5 -8.69 -9.40 2.84
C LYS A 5 -8.11 -8.27 3.68
N THR A 6 -8.13 -8.43 5.00
CA THR A 6 -7.63 -7.44 5.96
C THR A 6 -6.14 -7.18 5.73
N ASP A 7 -5.37 -8.24 5.58
CA ASP A 7 -3.93 -8.10 5.38
C ASP A 7 -3.59 -7.51 3.99
N ALA A 8 -4.31 -7.89 2.93
CA ALA A 8 -4.16 -7.25 1.61
C ALA A 8 -4.46 -5.75 1.68
N LYS A 9 -5.51 -5.35 2.42
CA LYS A 9 -5.85 -3.94 2.66
C LYS A 9 -4.71 -3.21 3.37
N ILE A 10 -4.17 -3.78 4.44
CA ILE A 10 -3.04 -3.19 5.19
C ILE A 10 -1.81 -3.03 4.29
N ARG A 11 -1.45 -4.07 3.52
CA ARG A 11 -0.30 -4.04 2.60
C ARG A 11 -0.46 -2.95 1.54
N LEU A 12 -1.66 -2.80 0.96
CA LEU A 12 -1.95 -1.74 0.00
C LEU A 12 -1.82 -0.35 0.63
N ILE A 13 -2.39 -0.14 1.82
CA ILE A 13 -2.28 1.14 2.54
C ILE A 13 -0.81 1.52 2.73
N ILE A 14 0.02 0.58 3.18
CA ILE A 14 1.46 0.80 3.37
C ILE A 14 2.12 1.16 2.04
N LEU A 15 1.93 0.35 0.98
CA LEU A 15 2.51 0.62 -0.33
C LEU A 15 2.10 1.99 -0.87
N PHE A 16 0.82 2.34 -0.75
CA PHE A 16 0.27 3.60 -1.24
C PHE A 16 0.85 4.79 -0.50
N GLU A 17 1.01 4.69 0.81
CA GLU A 17 1.68 5.70 1.60
C GLU A 17 3.12 5.92 1.13
N TYR A 18 3.88 4.85 0.90
CA TYR A 18 5.26 4.99 0.43
C TYR A 18 5.38 5.40 -1.05
N CYS A 19 4.38 5.13 -1.89
CA CYS A 19 4.23 5.77 -3.20
C CYS A 19 4.06 7.29 -3.05
N LYS A 20 3.09 7.73 -2.24
CA LYS A 20 2.84 9.17 -1.97
C LYS A 20 4.12 9.86 -1.46
N ARG A 21 4.83 9.25 -0.50
CA ARG A 21 6.11 9.76 0.03
C ARG A 21 7.18 9.86 -1.05
N SER A 22 7.36 8.81 -1.87
CA SER A 22 8.34 8.82 -2.96
C SER A 22 8.10 9.93 -3.99
N PHE A 23 6.85 10.35 -4.13
CA PHE A 23 6.44 11.41 -5.05
C PHE A 23 6.40 12.81 -4.42
N GLY A 24 6.70 12.94 -3.13
CA GLY A 24 6.61 14.20 -2.38
C GLY A 24 5.17 14.69 -2.20
N LYS A 25 4.22 13.76 -2.10
CA LYS A 25 2.77 14.02 -2.01
C LYS A 25 2.11 13.37 -0.79
N SER A 26 2.90 12.91 0.17
CA SER A 26 2.36 12.42 1.45
C SER A 26 2.14 13.60 2.40
N ASP A 27 0.96 13.64 3.00
CA ASP A 27 0.62 14.56 4.09
C ASP A 27 1.20 14.09 5.43
N ASN A 28 1.79 12.89 5.47
CA ASN A 28 2.51 12.34 6.62
C ASN A 28 3.98 12.03 6.24
N PRO A 29 4.85 13.06 6.21
CA PRO A 29 6.26 12.90 5.86
C PRO A 29 7.11 12.27 6.97
N GLU A 30 6.57 12.06 8.18
CA GLU A 30 7.36 11.52 9.30
C GLU A 30 7.73 10.04 9.10
N MET A 31 8.94 9.68 9.53
CA MET A 31 9.51 8.33 9.35
C MET A 31 8.83 7.25 10.20
N HIS A 32 7.92 7.61 11.11
CA HIS A 32 7.26 6.65 12.00
C HIS A 32 6.10 5.96 11.29
N PHE A 33 6.33 4.69 10.96
CA PHE A 33 5.39 3.78 10.30
C PHE A 33 4.02 3.65 11.02
N TYR A 34 3.96 3.90 12.33
CA TYR A 34 2.74 3.82 13.14
C TYR A 34 1.82 5.05 13.04
N VAL A 35 2.17 6.05 12.23
CA VAL A 35 1.40 7.29 12.10
C VAL A 35 0.56 7.32 10.82
N ILE A 36 0.47 6.23 10.06
CA ILE A 36 -0.38 6.16 8.86
C ILE A 36 -1.85 6.26 9.30
N PRO A 37 -2.56 7.37 9.01
CA PRO A 37 -3.92 7.60 9.53
C PRO A 37 -4.88 6.48 9.17
N GLU A 38 -4.73 5.91 7.98
CA GLU A 38 -5.57 4.81 7.48
C GLU A 38 -5.38 3.48 8.23
N LEU A 39 -4.37 3.38 9.13
CA LEU A 39 -4.11 2.21 9.97
C LEU A 39 -4.37 2.44 11.46
N HIS A 40 -4.90 3.61 11.87
CA HIS A 40 -5.03 3.99 13.28
C HIS A 40 -5.82 2.98 14.15
N ASP A 41 -6.85 2.35 13.58
CA ASP A 41 -7.69 1.35 14.27
C ASP A 41 -7.17 -0.10 14.14
N THR A 42 -6.03 -0.31 13.47
CA THR A 42 -5.49 -1.64 13.23
C THR A 42 -4.51 -2.04 14.33
N ASP A 43 -4.60 -3.29 14.81
CA ASP A 43 -3.65 -3.82 15.81
C ASP A 43 -2.21 -3.74 15.28
N ASN A 44 -1.33 -3.07 16.04
CA ASN A 44 0.09 -2.91 15.74
C ASN A 44 0.82 -4.23 15.44
N LYS A 45 0.40 -5.36 16.03
CA LYS A 45 0.97 -6.68 15.72
C LYS A 45 0.63 -7.12 14.29
N ILE A 46 -0.58 -6.85 13.82
CA ILE A 46 -1.02 -7.17 12.46
C ILE A 46 -0.32 -6.26 11.46
N ILE A 47 -0.26 -4.96 11.76
CA ILE A 47 0.49 -3.99 10.94
C ILE A 47 1.96 -4.45 10.82
N LYS A 48 2.57 -4.86 11.94
CA LYS A 48 3.96 -5.33 11.96
C LYS A 48 4.20 -6.55 11.07
N ILE A 49 3.33 -7.57 11.15
CA ILE A 49 3.46 -8.78 10.31
C ILE A 49 3.42 -8.41 8.82
N ASN A 50 2.50 -7.54 8.43
CA ASN A 50 2.37 -7.11 7.04
C ASN A 50 3.54 -6.24 6.58
N ALA A 51 4.09 -5.39 7.46
CA ALA A 51 5.28 -4.60 7.15
C ALA A 51 6.49 -5.49 6.88
N ILE A 52 6.71 -6.51 7.73
CA ILE A 52 7.79 -7.48 7.58
C ILE A 52 7.65 -8.23 6.26
N HIS A 53 6.44 -8.72 5.96
CA HIS A 53 6.17 -9.38 4.69
C HIS A 53 6.53 -8.50 3.47
N LEU A 54 6.14 -7.22 3.47
CA LEU A 54 6.50 -6.31 2.38
C LEU A 54 8.02 -6.08 2.25
N MET A 55 8.76 -6.17 3.36
CA MET A 55 10.22 -6.09 3.36
C MET A 55 10.86 -7.38 2.83
N ASP A 56 10.36 -8.54 3.25
CA ASP A 56 10.83 -9.85 2.81
C ASP A 56 10.62 -10.03 1.30
N GLU A 57 9.48 -9.57 0.77
CA GLU A 57 9.17 -9.53 -0.67
C GLU A 57 9.92 -8.41 -1.42
N ASN A 58 10.77 -7.64 -0.74
CA ASN A 58 11.53 -6.51 -1.30
C ASN A 58 10.63 -5.47 -2.02
N LEU A 59 9.38 -5.32 -1.59
CA LEU A 59 8.45 -4.29 -2.10
C LEU A 59 8.71 -2.94 -1.42
N VAL A 60 9.22 -2.98 -0.19
CA VAL A 60 9.68 -1.80 0.53
C VAL A 60 11.05 -2.05 1.14
N ARG A 61 11.83 -0.99 1.36
CA ARG A 61 13.12 -1.02 2.06
C ARG A 61 12.92 -0.49 3.47
N GLY A 62 13.23 -1.32 4.44
CA GLY A 62 13.07 -1.02 5.85
C GLY A 62 13.96 -1.88 6.72
N GLY A 63 13.62 -1.92 8.00
CA GLY A 63 14.23 -2.81 8.98
C GLY A 63 13.29 -3.02 10.15
N VAL A 64 13.73 -3.83 11.11
CA VAL A 64 13.06 -4.02 12.39
C VAL A 64 14.05 -3.64 13.47
N ASP A 65 13.71 -2.60 14.23
CA ASP A 65 14.46 -2.23 15.43
C ASP A 65 13.98 -3.08 16.61
N ASP A 66 14.89 -3.40 17.53
CA ASP A 66 14.60 -4.11 18.78
C ASP A 66 15.12 -3.25 19.93
N ASP A 67 14.21 -2.84 20.83
CA ASP A 67 14.56 -2.07 22.03
C ASP A 67 14.82 -2.96 23.26
N GLY A 68 14.77 -4.28 23.10
CA GLY A 68 14.93 -5.28 24.16
C GLY A 68 13.62 -5.67 24.86
N THR A 69 12.52 -4.96 24.61
CA THR A 69 11.18 -5.27 25.13
C THR A 69 10.17 -5.55 24.03
N GLN A 70 10.35 -4.92 22.88
CA GLN A 70 9.49 -5.01 21.72
C GLN A 70 10.29 -4.66 20.45
N THR A 71 9.77 -5.11 19.32
CA THR A 71 10.41 -4.84 18.03
C THR A 71 9.48 -4.03 17.14
N PHE A 72 10.04 -3.07 16.41
CA PHE A 72 9.31 -2.11 15.61
C PHE A 72 9.80 -2.12 14.17
N PRO A 73 8.93 -2.39 13.18
CA PRO A 73 9.29 -2.21 11.79
C PRO A 73 9.32 -0.72 11.46
N TRP A 74 10.31 -0.32 10.69
CA TRP A 74 10.36 0.96 10.01
C TRP A 74 10.54 0.73 8.52
N ILE A 75 9.94 1.59 7.71
CA ILE A 75 10.11 1.56 6.26
C ILE A 75 10.67 2.91 5.83
N ARG A 76 11.75 2.89 5.06
CA ARG A 76 12.43 4.08 4.57
C ARG A 76 11.90 4.52 3.21
N LYS A 77 11.64 3.58 2.31
CA LYS A 77 11.15 3.88 0.96
C LYS A 77 10.50 2.67 0.31
N ILE A 78 9.63 2.92 -0.66
CA ILE A 78 9.23 1.89 -1.62
C ILE A 78 10.42 1.52 -2.52
N THR A 79 10.48 0.27 -2.96
CA THR A 79 11.47 -0.19 -3.94
C THR A 79 10.95 -0.01 -5.36
N HIS A 80 11.80 -0.32 -6.34
CA HIS A 80 11.34 -0.42 -7.72
C HIS A 80 10.30 -1.54 -7.90
N ALA A 81 10.53 -2.71 -7.32
CA ALA A 81 9.58 -3.83 -7.36
C ALA A 81 8.23 -3.49 -6.71
N GLY A 82 8.24 -2.75 -5.60
CA GLY A 82 7.00 -2.24 -4.98
C GLY A 82 6.25 -1.28 -5.89
N MET A 83 6.95 -0.40 -6.60
CA MET A 83 6.34 0.52 -7.57
C MET A 83 5.74 -0.24 -8.76
N GLU A 84 6.48 -1.17 -9.35
CA GLU A 84 6.01 -2.02 -10.45
C GLU A 84 4.78 -2.85 -10.06
N LEU A 85 4.74 -3.34 -8.81
CA LEU A 85 3.58 -4.02 -8.27
C LEU A 85 2.34 -3.12 -8.23
N VAL A 86 2.49 -1.88 -7.75
CA VAL A 86 1.40 -0.90 -7.74
C VAL A 86 0.94 -0.56 -9.16
N GLU A 87 1.86 -0.42 -10.10
CA GLU A 87 1.53 -0.21 -11.51
C GLU A 87 0.76 -1.39 -12.12
N ARG A 88 1.16 -2.63 -11.82
CA ARG A 88 0.40 -3.83 -12.23
C ARG A 88 -1.00 -3.85 -11.63
N LEU A 89 -1.13 -3.53 -10.35
CA LEU A 89 -2.43 -3.46 -9.66
C LEU A 89 -3.37 -2.45 -10.35
N ILE A 90 -2.85 -1.29 -10.75
CA ILE A 90 -3.60 -0.28 -11.50
C ILE A 90 -4.09 -0.86 -12.82
N ASN A 91 -3.19 -1.43 -13.62
CA ASN A 91 -3.53 -1.96 -14.94
C ASN A 91 -4.57 -3.09 -14.85
N GLU A 92 -4.41 -4.03 -13.92
CA GLU A 92 -5.38 -5.11 -13.70
C GLU A 92 -6.73 -4.60 -13.18
N SER A 93 -6.71 -3.54 -12.35
CA SER A 93 -7.93 -2.93 -11.82
C SER A 93 -8.69 -2.17 -12.91
N GLU A 94 -8.01 -1.39 -13.77
CA GLU A 94 -8.64 -0.66 -14.87
C GLU A 94 -9.36 -1.58 -15.87
N LEU A 95 -8.81 -2.77 -16.12
CA LEU A 95 -9.45 -3.75 -17.00
C LEU A 95 -10.78 -4.28 -16.43
N SER A 96 -10.93 -4.27 -15.10
CA SER A 96 -12.07 -4.86 -14.40
C SER A 96 -13.05 -3.84 -13.81
N MET A 97 -12.70 -2.55 -13.86
CA MET A 97 -13.40 -1.44 -13.22
C MET A 97 -13.51 -0.22 -14.15
N PRO A 98 -14.64 -0.05 -14.87
CA PRO A 98 -14.86 1.08 -15.77
C PRO A 98 -14.75 2.45 -15.09
N GLU A 99 -15.17 2.56 -13.83
CA GLU A 99 -15.14 3.84 -13.10
C GLU A 99 -13.70 4.27 -12.81
N LEU A 100 -12.82 3.31 -12.52
CA LEU A 100 -11.40 3.58 -12.33
C LEU A 100 -10.72 3.96 -13.66
N HIS A 101 -11.08 3.29 -14.76
CA HIS A 101 -10.59 3.67 -16.08
C HIS A 101 -10.93 5.13 -16.41
N ASP A 102 -12.17 5.55 -16.15
CA ASP A 102 -12.60 6.93 -16.37
C ASP A 102 -11.84 7.96 -15.51
N GLU A 103 -11.48 7.60 -14.28
CA GLU A 103 -10.66 8.44 -13.38
C GLU A 103 -9.21 8.59 -13.90
N LEU A 104 -8.67 7.56 -14.55
CA LEU A 104 -7.26 7.49 -14.95
C LEU A 104 -6.98 7.85 -16.41
N LYS A 105 -7.99 7.83 -17.30
CA LYS A 105 -7.81 7.94 -18.77
C LYS A 105 -7.10 9.22 -19.25
N TYR A 106 -7.18 10.32 -18.51
CA TYR A 106 -6.53 11.59 -18.87
C TYR A 106 -5.18 11.81 -18.16
N LYS A 107 -4.74 10.87 -17.33
CA LYS A 107 -3.47 10.96 -16.60
C LYS A 107 -2.39 10.29 -17.42
N ALA A 108 -1.55 11.11 -18.05
CA ALA A 108 -0.50 10.65 -18.96
C ALA A 108 0.75 10.13 -18.21
N GLU A 109 1.11 10.76 -17.08
CA GLU A 109 2.28 10.36 -16.31
C GLU A 109 1.98 9.22 -15.33
N THR A 110 2.91 8.27 -15.20
CA THR A 110 2.81 7.13 -14.27
C THR A 110 2.55 7.58 -12.84
N LYS A 111 3.25 8.62 -12.38
CA LYS A 111 3.05 9.21 -11.05
C LYS A 111 1.61 9.69 -10.84
N ASP A 112 1.05 10.40 -11.82
CA ASP A 112 -0.32 10.90 -11.72
C ASP A 112 -1.34 9.77 -11.71
N ARG A 113 -1.11 8.73 -12.53
CA ARG A 113 -1.95 7.52 -12.54
C ARG A 113 -1.94 6.82 -11.19
N ILE A 114 -0.76 6.65 -10.58
CA ILE A 114 -0.63 6.04 -9.25
C ILE A 114 -1.35 6.88 -8.20
N LEU A 115 -1.11 8.19 -8.16
CA LEU A 115 -1.79 9.07 -7.20
C LEU A 115 -3.31 9.10 -7.42
N GLY A 116 -3.77 9.04 -8.67
CA GLY A 116 -5.18 8.92 -9.02
C GLY A 116 -5.80 7.63 -8.49
N PHE A 117 -5.13 6.50 -8.70
CA PHE A 117 -5.59 5.20 -8.21
C PHE A 117 -5.64 5.14 -6.69
N ILE A 118 -4.59 5.61 -6.01
CA ILE A 118 -4.55 5.72 -4.55
C ILE A 118 -5.72 6.59 -4.06
N GLY A 119 -5.90 7.76 -4.68
CA GLY A 119 -6.99 8.67 -4.34
C GLY A 119 -8.37 8.04 -4.54
N TYR A 120 -8.57 7.28 -5.62
CA TYR A 120 -9.80 6.53 -5.86
C TYR A 120 -10.05 5.50 -4.77
N CYS A 121 -9.05 4.66 -4.44
CA CYS A 121 -9.19 3.61 -3.43
C CYS A 121 -9.44 4.14 -2.02
N LEU A 122 -8.84 5.29 -1.66
CA LEU A 122 -9.05 5.91 -0.35
C LEU A 122 -10.38 6.65 -0.25
N LYS A 123 -10.83 7.30 -1.33
CA LYS A 123 -12.12 8.03 -1.36
C LYS A 123 -13.33 7.11 -1.25
N THR A 124 -13.23 5.87 -1.71
CA THR A 124 -14.35 4.92 -1.63
C THR A 124 -14.56 4.36 -0.22
N ASP A 125 -13.73 4.75 0.77
CA ASP A 125 -13.74 4.40 2.21
C ASP A 125 -13.61 2.89 2.52
N ASP A 126 -13.85 2.05 1.52
CA ASP A 126 -13.45 0.66 1.46
C ASP A 126 -12.73 0.41 0.13
N PHE A 127 -11.54 -0.18 0.20
CA PHE A 127 -10.82 -0.59 -0.99
C PHE A 127 -11.77 -1.47 -1.81
N PRO A 128 -12.03 -1.15 -3.09
CA PRO A 128 -13.03 -1.87 -3.87
C PRO A 128 -12.77 -3.37 -3.79
N THR A 129 -13.81 -4.16 -3.54
CA THR A 129 -13.64 -5.62 -3.34
C THR A 129 -12.89 -6.28 -4.49
N LYS A 130 -13.03 -5.75 -5.72
CA LYS A 130 -12.25 -6.16 -6.89
C LYS A 130 -10.75 -5.88 -6.74
N VAL A 131 -10.37 -4.66 -6.33
CA VAL A 131 -8.97 -4.30 -6.04
C VAL A 131 -8.37 -5.21 -4.97
N LEU A 132 -9.10 -5.46 -3.88
CA LEU A 132 -8.65 -6.39 -2.83
C LEU A 132 -8.51 -7.83 -3.35
N GLY A 133 -9.42 -8.27 -4.22
CA GLY A 133 -9.36 -9.59 -4.85
C GLY A 133 -8.13 -9.75 -5.74
N ILE A 134 -7.82 -8.74 -6.55
CA ILE A 134 -6.62 -8.70 -7.40
C ILE A 134 -5.37 -8.68 -6.52
N ALA A 135 -5.33 -7.79 -5.52
CA ALA A 135 -4.21 -7.66 -4.61
C ALA A 135 -3.84 -8.97 -3.90
N LYS A 136 -4.84 -9.76 -3.47
CA LYS A 136 -4.59 -11.10 -2.90
C LYS A 136 -3.91 -12.07 -3.86
N ASN A 137 -4.23 -12.00 -5.14
CA ASN A 137 -3.64 -12.90 -6.15
C ASN A 137 -2.19 -12.52 -6.45
N ILE A 138 -1.85 -11.23 -6.33
CA ILE A 138 -0.51 -10.73 -6.64
C ILE A 138 0.40 -10.71 -5.40
N MET A 139 -0.16 -10.50 -4.20
CA MET A 139 0.56 -10.51 -2.91
C MET A 139 0.10 -11.71 -2.07
N PRO A 140 0.63 -12.93 -2.33
CA PRO A 140 0.25 -14.12 -1.57
C PRO A 140 0.65 -14.01 -0.09
N PHE A 141 0.02 -14.87 0.72
CA PHE A 141 0.25 -14.99 2.15
C PHE A 141 1.28 -16.05 2.49
#